data_AF-A0A842PAZ3-F1
#
_entry.id   AF-A0A842PAZ3-F1
#
_cell.length_a   1.000
_cell.length_b   1.000
_cell.length_c   1.000
_cell.angle_alpha   90.00
_cell.angle_beta   90.00
_cell.angle_gamma   90.00
#
_symmetry.space_group_name_H-M   'P 1'
#
loop_
_entity.id
_entity.type
_entity.pdbx_description
1 polymer ?
#
loop_
_entity_poly.entity_id
_entity_poly.type
_entity_poly.pdbx_seq_one_letter_code
_entity_poly.pdbx_strand_id
1 'polypeptide(L)'
;IAFHGVANENAAKTTGLTDGDFNKFKFALWKGVRESPSAHTRTKRGQQPRLLLNIVYKEKIKIEEMGDKKEVPTEYHIGALEEKVVLTPTEEVKEEINIKKIGDYTLDFSKLVESIRRAKDKIERIEYCLSPEFAELYGNSLVSDLTGVIEKEKVIDLDIDKLAEKKG
;
A
#
# COMPACT_ATOMS: atom_id res chain seq x y z
N ILE A 1 -2.88 -12.23 -6.07
CA ILE A 1 -3.28 -12.30 -4.64
C ILE A 1 -3.05 -10.91 -4.05
N ALA A 2 -4.07 -10.32 -3.43
CA ALA A 2 -3.97 -9.09 -2.65
C ALA A 2 -4.16 -9.45 -1.16
N PHE A 3 -3.47 -8.77 -0.26
CA PHE A 3 -3.64 -8.95 1.18
C PHE A 3 -3.65 -7.56 1.85
N HIS A 4 -4.41 -7.42 2.93
CA HIS A 4 -4.35 -6.26 3.80
C HIS A 4 -4.00 -6.69 5.22
N GLY A 5 -3.44 -5.76 6.00
CA GLY A 5 -3.10 -5.98 7.40
C GLY A 5 -3.08 -4.66 8.15
N VAL A 6 -3.24 -4.73 9.47
CA VAL A 6 -3.23 -3.56 10.36
C VAL A 6 -2.09 -3.74 11.36
N ALA A 7 -1.15 -2.79 11.38
CA ALA A 7 -0.12 -2.72 12.41
C ALA A 7 -0.63 -1.86 13.57
N ASN A 8 -0.75 -2.45 14.76
CA ASN A 8 -1.29 -1.77 15.93
C ASN A 8 -0.17 -1.19 16.82
N GLU A 9 -0.12 0.13 16.95
CA GLU A 9 0.86 0.84 17.77
C GLU A 9 0.77 0.52 19.28
N ASN A 10 -0.42 0.20 19.78
CA ASN A 10 -0.61 -0.17 21.19
C ASN A 10 -0.01 -1.54 21.49
N ALA A 11 -0.03 -2.46 20.52
CA ALA A 11 0.68 -3.73 20.61
C ALA A 11 2.20 -3.56 20.41
N ALA A 12 2.65 -2.56 19.64
CA ALA A 12 4.07 -2.24 19.48
C ALA A 12 4.71 -1.77 20.80
N LYS A 13 3.99 -0.95 21.59
CA LYS A 13 4.43 -0.46 22.91
C LYS A 13 4.74 -1.59 23.91
N THR A 14 4.00 -2.70 23.86
CA THR A 14 4.22 -3.88 24.72
C THR A 14 5.21 -4.89 24.13
N THR A 15 5.39 -4.92 22.81
CA THR A 15 6.28 -5.88 22.11
C THR A 15 7.69 -5.32 21.83
N GLY A 16 7.91 -4.02 22.02
CA GLY A 16 9.19 -3.36 21.76
C GLY A 16 9.51 -3.19 20.26
N LEU A 17 8.50 -3.31 19.39
CA LEU A 17 8.66 -3.17 17.95
C LEU A 17 9.00 -1.72 17.60
N THR A 18 10.20 -1.50 17.04
CA THR A 18 10.68 -0.16 16.66
C THR A 18 10.29 0.20 15.23
N ASP A 19 10.29 1.49 14.90
CA ASP A 19 10.13 1.97 13.51
C ASP A 19 11.18 1.37 12.56
N GLY A 20 12.40 1.14 13.08
CA GLY A 20 13.47 0.48 12.33
C GLY A 20 13.12 -0.97 11.96
N ASP A 21 12.50 -1.71 12.88
CA ASP A 21 12.07 -3.08 12.63
C ASP A 21 10.83 -3.14 11.73
N PHE A 22 9.90 -2.19 11.88
CA PHE A 22 8.76 -2.07 10.98
C PHE A 22 9.18 -1.76 9.53
N ASN A 23 10.21 -0.92 9.36
CA ASN A 23 10.81 -0.68 8.05
C ASN A 23 11.45 -1.94 7.45
N LYS A 24 12.17 -2.74 8.25
CA LYS A 24 12.68 -4.05 7.81
C LYS A 24 11.55 -5.01 7.45
N PHE A 25 10.44 -4.99 8.19
CA PHE A 25 9.26 -5.81 7.89
C PHE A 25 8.64 -5.42 6.54
N LYS A 26 8.41 -4.13 6.26
CA LYS A 26 7.94 -3.66 4.94
C LYS A 26 8.88 -4.10 3.81
N PHE A 27 10.19 -3.98 4.03
CA PHE A 27 11.19 -4.43 3.08
C PHE A 27 11.13 -5.94 2.84
N ALA A 28 11.01 -6.73 3.91
CA ALA A 28 10.89 -8.18 3.85
C ALA A 28 9.57 -8.62 3.16
N LEU A 29 8.45 -7.93 3.40
CA LEU A 29 7.19 -8.17 2.69
C LEU A 29 7.35 -7.96 1.18
N TRP A 30 7.94 -6.84 0.77
CA TRP A 30 8.17 -6.53 -0.64
C TRP A 30 9.13 -7.54 -1.29
N LYS A 31 10.29 -7.76 -0.68
CA LYS A 31 11.32 -8.67 -1.23
C LYS A 31 10.94 -10.14 -1.12
N GLY A 32 10.12 -10.52 -0.15
CA GLY A 32 9.71 -11.92 0.09
C GLY A 32 8.75 -12.45 -0.97
N VAL A 33 7.95 -11.57 -1.58
CA VAL A 33 7.10 -11.90 -2.74
C VAL A 33 7.92 -11.96 -4.02
N ARG A 34 9.02 -11.20 -4.07
CA ARG A 34 9.95 -11.12 -5.19
C ARG A 34 10.74 -12.42 -5.28
N GLU A 35 10.88 -12.97 -6.48
CA GLU A 35 11.81 -14.07 -6.71
C GLU A 35 13.21 -13.73 -6.19
N SER A 36 13.80 -14.64 -5.41
CA SER A 36 15.23 -14.61 -5.15
C SER A 36 15.95 -15.23 -6.35
N PRO A 37 16.93 -14.55 -6.98
CA PRO A 37 17.69 -15.09 -8.11
C PRO A 37 18.46 -16.39 -7.79
N SER A 38 18.51 -16.82 -6.52
CA SER A 38 19.11 -18.08 -6.08
C SER A 38 18.15 -19.27 -6.03
N ALA A 39 16.85 -19.09 -6.26
CA ALA A 39 15.87 -20.17 -6.18
C ALA A 39 15.82 -20.99 -7.47
N HIS A 40 16.50 -22.15 -7.47
CA HIS A 40 16.61 -23.10 -8.58
C HIS A 40 15.30 -23.86 -8.95
N THR A 41 14.13 -23.29 -8.63
CA THR A 41 12.82 -23.93 -8.80
C THR A 41 12.03 -23.25 -9.92
N ARG A 42 11.90 -23.93 -11.06
CA ARG A 42 11.20 -23.48 -12.29
C ARG A 42 9.72 -23.09 -12.10
N THR A 43 9.13 -23.33 -10.92
CA THR A 43 7.71 -23.12 -10.59
C THR A 43 7.38 -21.76 -10.00
N LYS A 44 8.38 -20.91 -9.68
CA LYS A 44 8.17 -19.58 -9.08
C LYS A 44 8.41 -18.40 -10.03
N ARG A 45 8.64 -18.68 -11.32
CA ARG A 45 8.89 -17.69 -12.37
C ARG A 45 7.68 -16.76 -12.57
N GLY A 46 7.87 -15.45 -12.44
CA GLY A 46 6.89 -14.39 -12.66
C GLY A 46 6.21 -13.83 -11.40
N GLN A 47 6.55 -14.29 -10.19
CA GLN A 47 5.99 -13.71 -8.97
C GLN A 47 6.76 -12.44 -8.58
N GLN A 48 6.11 -11.30 -8.83
CA GLN A 48 6.62 -9.98 -8.45
C GLN A 48 5.54 -9.21 -7.69
N PRO A 49 5.92 -8.50 -6.61
CA PRO A 49 5.00 -7.59 -5.95
C PRO A 49 4.59 -6.48 -6.93
N ARG A 50 3.31 -6.12 -6.93
CA ARG A 50 2.76 -5.11 -7.85
C ARG A 50 2.68 -3.74 -7.18
N LEU A 51 2.02 -3.70 -6.04
CA LEU A 51 1.80 -2.51 -5.23
C LEU A 51 1.95 -2.89 -3.75
N LEU A 52 2.71 -2.08 -3.02
CA LEU A 52 2.67 -2.03 -1.57
C LEU A 52 2.15 -0.65 -1.21
N LEU A 53 1.13 -0.62 -0.36
CA LEU A 53 0.52 0.61 0.14
C LEU A 53 0.43 0.51 1.66
N ASN A 54 1.03 1.46 2.34
CA ASN A 54 0.98 1.57 3.80
C ASN A 54 0.39 2.94 4.17
N ILE A 55 -0.77 2.92 4.82
CA ILE A 55 -1.45 4.14 5.28
C ILE A 55 -1.11 4.32 6.75
N VAL A 56 -0.34 5.36 7.05
CA VAL A 56 0.07 5.70 8.41
C VAL A 56 -0.90 6.74 8.96
N TYR A 57 -1.57 6.40 10.06
CA TYR A 57 -2.49 7.30 10.76
C TYR A 57 -1.75 8.13 11.82
N LYS A 58 -2.33 9.28 12.17
CA LYS A 58 -1.86 10.13 13.27
C LYS A 58 -2.05 9.40 14.59
N GLU A 59 -1.15 9.53 15.56
CA GLU A 59 -1.33 8.94 16.90
C GLU A 59 -2.57 9.51 17.60
N LYS A 60 -2.84 10.82 17.40
CA LYS A 60 -3.99 11.51 17.98
C LYS A 60 -4.76 12.31 16.93
N ILE A 61 -6.08 12.35 17.08
CA ILE A 61 -6.98 13.20 16.30
C ILE A 61 -7.79 14.11 17.21
N LYS A 62 -8.18 15.27 16.68
CA LYS A 62 -9.08 16.20 17.35
C LYS A 62 -10.51 15.83 16.99
N ILE A 63 -11.31 15.56 18.01
CA ILE A 63 -12.76 15.38 17.87
C ILE A 63 -13.47 16.52 18.60
N GLU A 64 -14.65 16.88 18.11
CA GLU A 64 -15.55 17.81 18.78
C GLU A 64 -16.64 16.99 19.46
N GLU A 65 -16.70 17.07 20.79
CA GLU A 65 -17.68 16.36 21.61
C GLU A 65 -18.38 17.40 22.48
N MET A 66 -19.70 17.55 22.31
CA MET A 66 -20.51 18.52 23.05
C MET A 66 -20.01 19.99 22.94
N GLY A 67 -19.38 20.36 21.83
CA GLY A 67 -18.85 21.71 21.58
C GLY A 67 -17.42 21.93 22.08
N ASP A 68 -16.83 20.96 22.79
CA ASP A 68 -15.44 21.00 23.22
C ASP A 68 -14.54 20.21 22.27
N LYS A 69 -13.41 20.82 21.89
CA LYS A 69 -12.37 20.14 21.09
C LYS A 69 -11.46 19.35 22.02
N LYS A 70 -11.45 18.02 21.87
CA LYS A 70 -10.58 17.11 22.62
C LYS A 70 -9.66 16.35 21.68
N GLU A 71 -8.44 16.09 22.14
CA GLU A 71 -7.52 15.17 21.47
C GLU A 71 -7.69 13.76 22.02
N VAL A 72 -7.98 12.81 21.14
CA VAL A 72 -8.17 11.40 21.45
C VAL A 72 -7.20 10.54 20.63
N PRO A 73 -6.82 9.34 21.10
CA PRO A 73 -6.05 8.41 20.28
C PRO A 73 -6.82 8.03 19.01
N THR A 74 -6.11 7.82 17.92
CA THR A 74 -6.73 7.45 16.65
C THR A 74 -7.06 5.95 16.63
N GLU A 75 -8.26 5.60 17.08
CA GLU A 75 -8.80 4.24 17.00
C GLU A 75 -9.55 4.03 15.68
N TYR A 76 -8.84 4.20 14.56
CA TYR A 76 -9.44 4.10 13.23
C TYR A 76 -8.46 3.54 12.21
N HIS A 77 -8.96 2.65 11.34
CA HIS A 77 -8.28 2.24 10.12
C HIS A 77 -9.31 1.98 9.02
N ILE A 78 -8.87 2.10 7.77
CA ILE A 78 -9.67 1.68 6.62
C ILE A 78 -9.52 0.15 6.51
N GLY A 79 -10.54 -0.61 6.93
CA GLY A 79 -10.56 -2.08 6.77
C GLY A 79 -10.87 -2.51 5.33
N ALA A 80 -10.52 -3.74 4.93
CA ALA A 80 -10.78 -4.30 3.60
C ALA A 80 -10.26 -3.42 2.45
N LEU A 81 -8.96 -3.13 2.44
CA LEU A 81 -8.34 -2.28 1.41
C LEU A 81 -8.33 -2.96 0.03
N GLU A 82 -8.15 -4.28 0.00
CA GLU A 82 -8.15 -5.11 -1.19
C GLU A 82 -9.50 -5.09 -1.92
N GLU A 83 -10.61 -5.04 -1.19
CA GLU A 83 -11.96 -4.99 -1.78
C GLU A 83 -12.27 -3.65 -2.44
N LYS A 84 -11.43 -2.63 -2.20
CA LYS A 84 -11.56 -1.30 -2.78
C LYS A 84 -10.78 -1.12 -4.08
N VAL A 85 -10.08 -2.16 -4.53
CA VAL A 85 -9.44 -2.17 -5.85
C VAL A 85 -10.24 -3.10 -6.72
N VAL A 86 -10.92 -2.54 -7.73
CA VAL A 86 -11.74 -3.33 -8.65
C VAL A 86 -10.84 -3.80 -9.79
N LEU A 87 -10.80 -5.11 -10.01
CA LEU A 87 -10.15 -5.72 -11.17
C LEU A 87 -11.19 -5.96 -12.25
N THR A 88 -10.85 -5.66 -13.50
CA THR A 88 -11.72 -5.96 -14.65
C THR A 88 -10.88 -6.58 -15.76
N PRO A 89 -11.17 -7.82 -16.22
CA PRO A 89 -10.49 -8.40 -17.37
C PRO A 89 -10.63 -7.52 -18.61
N THR A 90 -9.63 -7.52 -19.48
CA THR A 90 -9.76 -6.85 -20.79
C THR A 90 -10.76 -7.59 -21.67
N GLU A 91 -11.26 -6.91 -22.70
CA GLU A 91 -12.18 -7.49 -23.70
C GLU A 91 -11.62 -8.75 -24.39
N GLU A 92 -10.29 -8.86 -24.49
CA GLU A 92 -9.61 -10.03 -25.05
C GLU A 92 -9.68 -11.25 -24.10
N VAL A 93 -9.58 -11.01 -22.80
CA VAL A 93 -9.48 -12.04 -21.75
C VAL A 93 -10.86 -12.48 -21.26
N LYS A 94 -11.81 -11.53 -21.21
CA LYS A 94 -13.24 -11.66 -20.84
C LYS A 94 -13.52 -12.13 -19.41
N GLU A 95 -12.84 -13.17 -18.94
CA GLU A 95 -13.08 -13.80 -17.65
C GLU A 95 -11.82 -13.77 -16.77
N GLU A 96 -12.00 -13.53 -15.48
CA GLU A 96 -10.87 -13.40 -14.54
C GLU A 96 -10.00 -14.66 -14.46
N ILE A 97 -10.57 -15.85 -14.63
CA ILE A 97 -9.85 -17.13 -14.64
C ILE A 97 -8.80 -17.21 -15.77
N ASN A 98 -8.96 -16.41 -16.82
CA ASN A 98 -8.08 -16.40 -17.98
C ASN A 98 -6.93 -15.39 -17.86
N ILE A 99 -6.89 -14.60 -16.78
CA ILE A 99 -5.82 -13.63 -16.52
C ILE A 99 -4.49 -14.35 -16.28
N LYS A 100 -3.46 -13.97 -17.04
CA LYS A 100 -2.10 -14.56 -16.96
C LYS A 100 -1.01 -13.52 -16.77
N LYS A 101 -1.21 -12.27 -17.23
CA LYS A 101 -0.23 -11.17 -17.15
C LYS A 101 -0.88 -9.87 -16.69
N ILE A 102 -0.04 -8.89 -16.33
CA ILE A 102 -0.47 -7.58 -15.80
C ILE A 102 -1.29 -6.74 -16.80
N GLY A 103 -1.17 -6.99 -18.10
CA GLY A 103 -1.97 -6.33 -19.13
C GLY A 103 -3.30 -7.02 -19.48
N ASP A 104 -3.62 -8.14 -18.84
CA ASP A 104 -4.87 -8.88 -19.08
C ASP A 104 -6.07 -8.30 -18.32
N TYR A 105 -5.84 -7.26 -17.51
CA TYR A 105 -6.86 -6.61 -16.71
C TYR A 105 -6.57 -5.12 -16.54
N THR A 106 -7.59 -4.38 -16.13
CA THR A 106 -7.50 -3.02 -15.62
C THR A 106 -7.80 -2.99 -14.13
N LEU A 107 -7.15 -2.07 -13.41
CA LEU A 107 -7.45 -1.81 -12.00
C LEU A 107 -8.09 -0.43 -11.84
N ASP A 108 -9.17 -0.37 -11.08
CA ASP A 108 -9.81 0.86 -10.64
C ASP A 108 -9.59 1.07 -9.14
N PHE A 109 -8.95 2.19 -8.80
CA PHE A 109 -8.61 2.61 -7.44
C PHE A 109 -9.61 3.63 -6.87
N SER A 110 -10.67 3.98 -7.60
CA SER A 110 -11.61 5.06 -7.22
C SER A 110 -12.18 4.86 -5.81
N LYS A 111 -12.59 3.63 -5.46
CA LYS A 111 -13.13 3.31 -4.12
C LYS A 111 -12.07 3.44 -3.02
N LEU A 112 -10.82 3.07 -3.34
CA LEU A 112 -9.69 3.19 -2.42
C LEU A 112 -9.37 4.66 -2.16
N VAL A 113 -9.21 5.45 -3.22
CA VAL A 113 -8.94 6.90 -3.16
C VAL A 113 -10.05 7.63 -2.41
N GLU A 114 -11.31 7.29 -2.65
CA GLU A 114 -12.44 7.88 -1.94
C GLU A 114 -12.44 7.55 -0.44
N SER A 115 -12.05 6.32 -0.07
CA SER A 115 -11.92 5.93 1.34
C SER A 115 -10.77 6.68 2.03
N ILE A 116 -9.66 6.87 1.34
CA ILE A 116 -8.53 7.68 1.81
C ILE A 116 -8.98 9.14 1.99
N ARG A 117 -9.75 9.69 1.03
CA ARG A 117 -10.28 11.06 1.09
C ARG A 117 -11.16 11.28 2.31
N ARG A 118 -12.04 10.34 2.63
CA ARG A 118 -12.88 10.42 3.84
C ARG A 118 -12.09 10.35 5.14
N ALA A 119 -10.92 9.71 5.12
CA ALA A 119 -10.06 9.55 6.28
C ALA A 119 -8.87 10.55 6.32
N LYS A 120 -8.78 11.48 5.36
CA LYS A 120 -7.59 12.32 5.15
C LYS A 120 -7.10 13.03 6.41
N ASP A 121 -8.01 13.50 7.25
CA ASP A 121 -7.67 14.28 8.45
C ASP A 121 -7.05 13.42 9.55
N LYS A 122 -7.25 12.10 9.48
CA LYS A 122 -6.68 11.09 10.38
C LYS A 122 -5.37 10.50 9.85
N ILE A 123 -5.06 10.70 8.57
CA ILE A 123 -3.87 10.15 7.92
C ILE A 123 -2.69 11.10 8.16
N GLU A 124 -1.59 10.55 8.64
CA GLU A 124 -0.33 11.26 8.79
C GLU A 124 0.45 11.24 7.47
N ARG A 125 0.59 10.06 6.86
CA ARG A 125 1.25 9.89 5.56
C ARG A 125 0.83 8.59 4.88
N ILE A 126 1.08 8.51 3.59
CA ILE A 126 0.91 7.30 2.78
C ILE A 126 2.27 6.94 2.19
N GLU A 127 2.71 5.72 2.45
CA GLU A 127 3.93 5.18 1.90
C GLU A 127 3.57 4.13 0.84
N TYR A 128 4.26 4.13 -0.29
CA TYR A 128 3.99 3.18 -1.36
C TYR A 128 5.26 2.62 -2.00
N CYS A 129 5.13 1.49 -2.69
CA CYS A 129 6.16 0.96 -3.57
C CYS A 129 5.48 0.30 -4.78
N LEU A 130 5.99 0.56 -5.99
CA LEU A 130 5.45 0.03 -7.25
C LEU A 130 6.54 -0.82 -7.94
N SER A 131 6.16 -1.95 -8.54
CA SER A 131 7.07 -2.59 -9.51
C SER A 131 7.11 -1.78 -10.81
N PRO A 132 8.21 -1.86 -11.59
CA PRO A 132 8.34 -1.10 -12.83
C PRO A 132 7.15 -1.29 -13.79
N GLU A 133 6.79 -2.55 -14.07
CA GLU A 133 5.66 -2.88 -14.96
C GLU A 133 4.32 -2.31 -14.48
N PHE A 134 4.12 -2.23 -13.16
CA PHE A 134 2.90 -1.67 -12.58
C PHE A 134 2.92 -0.14 -12.60
N ALA A 135 4.08 0.46 -12.37
CA ALA A 135 4.27 1.91 -12.42
C ALA A 135 4.01 2.47 -13.82
N GLU A 136 4.40 1.75 -14.87
CA GLU A 136 4.12 2.13 -16.26
C GLU A 136 2.63 2.23 -16.56
N LEU A 137 1.82 1.31 -16.01
CA LEU A 137 0.38 1.24 -16.28
C LEU A 137 -0.45 2.11 -15.35
N TYR A 138 -0.11 2.15 -14.06
CA TYR A 138 -0.96 2.75 -13.01
C TYR A 138 -0.23 3.74 -12.11
N GLY A 139 1.09 3.85 -12.20
CA GLY A 139 1.87 4.67 -11.27
C GLY A 139 1.50 6.15 -11.33
N ASN A 140 1.42 6.70 -12.56
CA ASN A 140 1.09 8.11 -12.74
C ASN A 140 -0.31 8.47 -12.24
N SER A 141 -1.32 7.67 -12.58
CA SER A 141 -2.71 7.93 -12.17
C SER A 141 -2.88 7.76 -10.67
N LEU A 142 -2.43 6.64 -10.10
CA LEU A 142 -2.57 6.36 -8.67
C LEU A 142 -1.84 7.39 -7.81
N VAL A 143 -0.58 7.73 -8.14
CA VAL A 143 0.18 8.72 -7.36
C VAL A 143 -0.42 10.11 -7.52
N SER A 144 -0.90 10.47 -8.71
CA SER A 144 -1.63 11.73 -8.93
C SER A 144 -2.90 11.79 -8.05
N ASP A 145 -3.69 10.73 -8.02
CA ASP A 145 -4.92 10.67 -7.22
C ASP A 145 -4.64 10.77 -5.72
N LEU A 146 -3.59 10.07 -5.23
CA LEU A 146 -3.17 10.13 -3.83
C LEU A 146 -2.69 11.53 -3.44
N THR A 147 -1.85 12.15 -4.28
CA THR A 147 -1.33 13.51 -4.05
C THR A 147 -2.40 14.60 -4.24
N GLY A 148 -3.50 14.29 -4.92
CA GLY A 148 -4.69 15.15 -4.97
C GLY A 148 -5.56 15.07 -3.72
N VAL A 149 -5.40 14.04 -2.90
CA VAL A 149 -6.16 13.83 -1.66
C VAL A 149 -5.36 14.21 -0.41
N ILE A 150 -4.07 13.89 -0.39
CA ILE A 150 -3.12 14.15 0.69
C ILE A 150 -2.00 15.03 0.14
N GLU A 151 -1.43 15.91 0.97
CA GLU A 151 -0.27 16.73 0.61
C GLU A 151 0.85 15.88 0.00
N LYS A 152 1.45 16.35 -1.09
CA LYS A 152 2.49 15.60 -1.84
C LYS A 152 3.65 15.15 -0.95
N GLU A 153 4.04 15.95 0.04
CA GLU A 153 5.13 15.65 0.98
C GLU A 153 4.82 14.46 1.90
N LYS A 154 3.54 14.14 2.09
CA LYS A 154 3.04 13.00 2.86
C LYS A 154 2.80 11.76 2.00
N VAL A 155 3.07 11.81 0.70
CA VAL A 155 3.02 10.65 -0.20
C VAL A 155 4.44 10.23 -0.53
N ILE A 156 4.90 9.16 0.13
CA ILE A 156 6.32 8.76 0.15
C ILE A 156 6.51 7.50 -0.70
N ASP A 157 7.33 7.59 -1.74
CA ASP A 157 7.86 6.42 -2.43
C ASP A 157 8.94 5.77 -1.57
N LEU A 158 8.72 4.52 -1.15
CA LEU A 158 9.70 3.75 -0.40
C LEU A 158 10.87 3.30 -1.27
N ASP A 159 10.71 3.30 -2.60
CA ASP A 159 11.73 2.98 -3.60
C ASP A 159 12.60 1.77 -3.22
N ILE A 160 11.94 0.72 -2.71
CA ILE A 160 12.56 -0.47 -2.11
C ILE A 160 13.47 -1.19 -3.11
N ASP A 161 13.20 -1.04 -4.40
CA ASP A 161 13.97 -1.65 -5.48
C ASP A 161 15.24 -0.86 -5.83
N LYS A 162 15.25 0.49 -5.82
CA LYS A 162 16.48 1.27 -6.06
C LYS A 162 17.37 1.39 -4.82
N LEU A 163 16.80 1.32 -3.61
CA LEU A 163 17.59 1.30 -2.36
C LEU A 163 18.51 0.07 -2.24
N ALA A 164 18.19 -1.02 -2.95
CA ALA A 164 19.02 -2.23 -2.98
C ALA A 164 20.29 -2.08 -3.84
N GLU A 165 20.32 -1.12 -4.78
CA GLU A 165 21.46 -0.90 -5.68
C GLU A 165 22.55 -0.01 -5.05
N LYS A 166 22.25 0.70 -3.95
CA LYS A 166 23.21 1.57 -3.24
C LYS A 166 24.18 0.85 -2.29
N LYS A 167 24.34 -0.47 -2.42
CA LYS A 167 25.43 -1.22 -1.76
C LYS A 167 26.38 -1.75 -2.83
N GLY A 168 27.19 -0.86 -3.39
CA GLY A 168 28.35 -1.14 -4.23
C GLY A 168 29.53 -0.33 -3.74
#